data_AF-A0A4Q2XTW0-F1
#
_entry.id   AF-A0A4Q2XTW0-F1
#
_cell.length_a   1.000
_cell.length_b   1.000
_cell.length_c   1.000
_cell.angle_alpha   90.00
_cell.angle_beta   90.00
_cell.angle_gamma   90.00
#
_symmetry.space_group_name_H-M   'P 1'
#
loop_
_entity.id
_entity.type
_entity.pdbx_description
1 polymer ?
#
loop_
_entity_poly.entity_id
_entity_poly.type
_entity_poly.pdbx_seq_one_letter_code
_entity_poly.pdbx_strand_id
1 'polypeptide(L)'
;MHRWVPILILIALLAVFRVLGSTYSTVLPNFQPLLALFLCSFIFLRGKERWLVPGIVWLVTDPFTSLLQGHAVLGWHHLAVVLGIATTLGISMMIRRKPTAGPV
;
A
#
# COMPACT_ATOMS: atom_id res chain seq x y z
N MET A 1 -21.09 5.28 11.54
CA MET A 1 -20.06 4.33 11.06
C MET A 1 -18.78 4.57 11.86
N HIS A 2 -18.30 3.56 12.60
CA HIS A 2 -17.13 3.71 13.47
C HIS A 2 -15.86 3.87 12.62
N ARG A 3 -15.06 4.91 12.86
CA ARG A 3 -13.91 5.31 12.00
C ARG A 3 -12.86 4.21 11.78
N TRP A 4 -12.85 3.19 12.63
CA TRP A 4 -11.91 2.06 12.59
C TRP A 4 -12.32 0.92 11.66
N VAL A 5 -13.61 0.81 11.31
CA VAL A 5 -14.13 -0.24 10.42
C VAL A 5 -13.43 -0.27 9.05
N PRO A 6 -13.28 0.85 8.32
CA PRO A 6 -12.61 0.82 7.02
C PRO A 6 -11.13 0.44 7.15
N ILE A 7 -10.47 0.82 8.25
CA ILE A 7 -9.06 0.47 8.51
C ILE A 7 -8.93 -1.05 8.74
N LEU A 8 -9.79 -1.63 9.58
CA LEU A 8 -9.79 -3.07 9.85
C LEU A 8 -10.09 -3.89 8.59
N ILE A 9 -11.06 -3.45 7.78
CA ILE A 9 -11.37 -4.09 6.49
C ILE A 9 -10.14 -4.06 5.58
N LEU A 10 -9.44 -2.92 5.54
CA LEU A 10 -8.23 -2.77 4.72
C LEU A 10 -7.10 -3.71 5.16
N ILE A 11 -6.86 -3.81 6.47
CA ILE A 11 -5.86 -4.70 7.05
C ILE A 11 -6.22 -6.17 6.77
N ALA A 12 -7.48 -6.56 6.98
CA ALA A 12 -7.94 -7.92 6.69
C ALA A 12 -7.79 -8.26 5.21
N LEU A 13 -8.16 -7.33 4.33
CA LEU A 13 -8.06 -7.50 2.89
C LEU A 13 -6.59 -7.68 2.44
N LEU A 14 -5.67 -6.87 2.96
CA LEU A 14 -4.23 -7.01 2.75
C LEU A 14 -3.71 -8.38 3.17
N ALA A 15 -4.09 -8.85 4.36
CA ALA A 15 -3.66 -10.14 4.89
C ALA A 15 -4.14 -11.28 3.97
N VAL A 16 -5.41 -11.25 3.56
CA VAL A 16 -5.98 -12.24 2.62
C VAL A 16 -5.23 -12.23 1.29
N PHE A 17 -5.03 -11.05 0.68
CA PHE A 17 -4.27 -10.95 -0.56
C PHE A 17 -2.83 -11.45 -0.41
N ARG A 18 -2.18 -11.23 0.74
CA ARG A 18 -0.82 -11.73 0.95
C ARG A 18 -0.77 -13.24 1.08
N VAL A 19 -1.71 -13.85 1.82
CA VAL A 19 -1.82 -15.31 1.92
C VAL A 19 -2.05 -15.91 0.54
N LEU A 20 -2.98 -15.34 -0.24
CA LEU A 20 -3.26 -15.78 -1.61
C LEU A 20 -2.04 -15.62 -2.53
N GLY A 21 -1.35 -14.48 -2.48
CA GLY A 21 -0.12 -14.25 -3.26
C GLY A 21 1.02 -15.19 -2.86
N SER A 22 1.06 -15.63 -1.60
CA SER A 22 2.02 -16.63 -1.11
C SER A 22 1.67 -18.04 -1.59
N THR A 23 0.38 -18.41 -1.60
CA THR A 23 -0.05 -19.75 -2.02
C THR A 23 -0.02 -19.93 -3.53
N TYR A 24 -0.24 -18.85 -4.30
CA TYR A 24 -0.29 -18.85 -5.76
C TYR A 24 0.87 -18.07 -6.38
N SER A 25 2.06 -18.12 -5.79
CA SER A 25 3.22 -17.31 -6.19
C SER A 25 3.68 -17.54 -7.64
N THR A 26 3.43 -18.72 -8.21
CA THR A 26 3.74 -19.06 -9.61
C THR A 26 2.80 -18.40 -10.62
N VAL A 27 1.56 -18.10 -10.23
CA VAL A 27 0.55 -17.52 -11.13
C VAL A 27 0.34 -16.03 -10.83
N LEU A 28 0.44 -15.65 -9.56
CA LEU A 28 0.23 -14.30 -9.04
C LEU A 28 1.43 -13.84 -8.18
N PRO A 29 2.63 -13.69 -8.79
CA PRO A 29 3.79 -13.18 -8.07
C PRO A 29 3.49 -11.77 -7.56
N ASN A 30 3.66 -11.53 -6.25
CA ASN A 30 3.46 -10.23 -5.61
C ASN A 30 2.07 -9.61 -5.74
N PHE A 31 1.01 -10.43 -5.65
CA PHE A 31 -0.36 -9.94 -5.59
C PHE A 31 -0.70 -9.29 -4.24
N GLN A 32 -0.25 -8.05 -4.06
CA GLN A 32 -0.60 -7.21 -2.92
C GLN A 32 -1.23 -5.89 -3.42
N PRO A 33 -2.41 -5.49 -2.91
CA PRO A 33 -2.99 -4.18 -3.21
C PRO A 33 -2.29 -3.03 -2.46
N LEU A 34 -0.97 -3.15 -2.26
CA LEU A 34 -0.16 -2.24 -1.47
C LEU A 34 -0.11 -0.86 -2.14
N LEU A 35 0.06 -0.80 -3.47
CA LEU A 35 0.01 0.47 -4.21
C LEU A 35 -1.35 1.15 -4.10
N ALA A 36 -2.46 0.41 -4.18
CA ALA A 36 -3.80 0.99 -4.06
C ALA A 36 -4.00 1.63 -2.68
N LEU A 37 -3.44 1.00 -1.65
CA LEU A 37 -3.41 1.52 -0.28
C LEU A 37 -2.56 2.76 -0.09
N PHE A 38 -1.36 2.76 -0.68
CA PHE A 38 -0.52 3.95 -0.73
C PHE A 38 -1.29 5.08 -1.43
N LEU A 39 -1.90 4.82 -2.59
CA LEU A 39 -2.63 5.82 -3.36
C LEU A 39 -3.81 6.40 -2.56
N CYS A 40 -4.64 5.54 -1.99
CA CYS A 40 -5.76 5.97 -1.15
C CYS A 40 -5.28 6.75 0.08
N SER A 41 -4.22 6.31 0.75
CA SER A 41 -3.65 7.03 1.90
C SER A 41 -3.12 8.40 1.50
N PHE A 42 -2.43 8.50 0.37
CA PHE A 42 -1.89 9.76 -0.15
C PHE A 42 -2.95 10.69 -0.71
N ILE A 43 -4.11 10.19 -1.14
CA ILE A 43 -5.22 11.03 -1.60
C ILE A 43 -6.07 11.50 -0.41
N PHE A 44 -6.49 10.59 0.48
CA PHE A 44 -7.51 10.88 1.50
C PHE A 44 -6.95 11.30 2.87
N LEU A 45 -5.75 10.86 3.25
CA LEU A 45 -5.16 11.22 4.55
C LEU A 45 -4.34 12.51 4.48
N ARG A 46 -4.26 13.24 5.59
CA ARG A 46 -3.53 14.51 5.73
C ARG A 46 -2.37 14.37 6.72
N GLY A 47 -1.41 15.29 6.67
CA GLY A 47 -0.30 15.33 7.62
C GLY A 47 0.64 14.12 7.54
N LYS A 48 1.06 13.62 8.71
CA LYS A 48 2.01 12.49 8.86
C LYS A 48 1.35 11.12 8.64
N GLU A 49 0.03 11.05 8.80
CA GLU A 49 -0.77 9.82 8.71
C GLU A 49 -0.73 9.19 7.31
N ARG A 50 -0.61 10.02 6.26
CA ARG A 50 -0.47 9.57 4.87
C ARG A 50 0.75 8.69 4.61
N TRP A 51 1.77 8.80 5.45
CA TRP A 51 2.99 7.98 5.39
C TRP A 51 2.96 6.85 6.43
N LEU A 52 2.46 7.13 7.63
CA LEU A 52 2.40 6.17 8.72
C LEU A 52 1.53 4.96 8.38
N VAL A 53 0.31 5.18 7.89
CA VAL A 53 -0.64 4.08 7.61
C VAL A 53 -0.09 3.10 6.56
N PRO A 54 0.30 3.54 5.35
CA PRO A 54 0.82 2.62 4.35
C PRO A 54 2.24 2.10 4.71
N GLY A 55 3.03 2.86 5.46
CA GLY A 55 4.35 2.45 5.94
C GLY A 55 4.29 1.32 6.97
N ILE A 56 3.40 1.41 7.95
CA ILE A 56 3.16 0.34 8.94
C ILE A 56 2.65 -0.91 8.23
N VAL A 57 1.69 -0.75 7.32
CA VAL A 57 1.19 -1.86 6.51
C VAL A 57 2.32 -2.54 5.75
N TRP A 58 3.17 -1.78 5.05
CA TRP A 58 4.29 -2.36 4.31
C TRP A 58 5.24 -3.10 5.25
N LEU A 59 5.58 -2.52 6.39
CA LEU A 59 6.48 -3.11 7.37
C LEU A 59 5.94 -4.42 7.98
N VAL A 60 4.63 -4.50 8.21
CA VAL A 60 3.98 -5.71 8.71
C VAL A 60 3.80 -6.77 7.61
N THR A 61 3.60 -6.37 6.36
CA THR A 61 3.22 -7.29 5.28
C THR A 61 4.36 -7.76 4.41
N ASP A 62 5.54 -7.13 4.49
CA ASP A 62 6.65 -7.44 3.59
C ASP A 62 7.93 -7.88 4.31
N PRO A 63 8.61 -7.06 5.14
CA PRO A 63 9.80 -7.54 5.84
C PRO A 63 9.45 -8.54 6.95
N PHE A 64 8.33 -8.36 7.67
CA PHE A 64 7.93 -9.29 8.73
C PHE A 64 7.55 -10.67 8.17
N THR A 65 6.83 -10.74 7.06
CA THR A 65 6.50 -12.02 6.41
C THR A 65 7.73 -12.65 5.78
N SER A 66 8.62 -11.86 5.17
CA SER A 66 9.87 -12.38 4.59
C SER A 66 10.77 -12.99 5.67
N LEU A 67 10.85 -12.35 6.85
CA LEU A 67 11.55 -12.89 8.01
C LEU A 67 10.94 -14.22 8.49
N LEU A 68 9.61 -14.28 8.63
CA LEU A 68 8.92 -15.53 9.02
C LEU A 68 9.13 -16.67 8.03
N GLN A 69 9.23 -16.34 6.74
CA GLN A 69 9.43 -17.32 5.67
C GLN A 69 10.93 -17.60 5.39
N GLY A 70 11.87 -17.00 6.13
CA GLY A 70 13.31 -17.18 5.93
C GLY A 70 13.86 -16.62 4.60
N HIS A 71 13.11 -15.73 3.93
CA HIS A 71 13.50 -15.11 2.67
C HIS A 71 14.33 -13.84 2.91
N ALA A 72 15.14 -13.46 1.92
CA ALA A 72 15.89 -12.21 1.98
C ALA A 72 14.94 -11.01 2.10
N VAL A 73 15.07 -10.27 3.21
CA VAL A 73 14.23 -9.10 3.54
C VAL A 73 14.36 -7.99 2.51
N LEU A 74 15.51 -7.89 1.84
CA LEU A 74 15.80 -6.93 0.78
C LEU A 74 16.28 -7.64 -0.49
N GLY A 75 15.40 -7.77 -1.49
CA GLY A 75 15.71 -8.24 -2.83
C GLY A 75 15.35 -7.25 -3.94
N TRP A 76 15.67 -7.59 -5.19
CA TRP A 76 15.41 -6.78 -6.40
C TRP A 76 13.95 -6.37 -6.59
N HIS A 77 13.01 -7.15 -6.05
CA HIS A 77 11.57 -6.82 -6.07
C HIS A 77 11.23 -5.51 -5.34
N HIS A 78 12.07 -5.04 -4.42
CA HIS A 78 11.87 -3.74 -3.76
C HIS A 78 12.05 -2.55 -4.69
N LEU A 79 12.77 -2.70 -5.81
CA LEU A 79 12.84 -1.65 -6.83
C LEU A 79 11.45 -1.38 -7.43
N ALA A 80 10.66 -2.44 -7.64
CA ALA A 80 9.28 -2.30 -8.11
C ALA A 80 8.40 -1.60 -7.07
N VAL A 81 8.62 -1.87 -5.77
CA VAL A 81 7.93 -1.17 -4.67
C VAL A 81 8.29 0.32 -4.65
N VAL A 82 9.59 0.65 -4.77
CA VAL A 82 10.06 2.05 -4.80
C VAL A 82 9.48 2.80 -6.01
N LEU A 83 9.50 2.18 -7.20
CA LEU A 83 8.86 2.73 -8.40
C LEU A 83 7.36 2.90 -8.22
N GLY A 84 6.70 1.93 -7.59
CA GLY A 84 5.28 1.99 -7.24
C GLY A 84 4.95 3.15 -6.31
N ILE A 85 5.76 3.39 -5.28
CA ILE A 85 5.60 4.52 -4.37
C ILE A 85 5.82 5.84 -5.12
N ALA A 86 6.85 5.93 -5.96
CA ALA A 86 7.15 7.12 -6.74
C ALA A 86 6.02 7.49 -7.72
N THR A 87 5.47 6.51 -8.44
CA THR A 87 4.33 6.72 -9.35
C THR A 87 3.07 7.12 -8.58
N THR A 88 2.82 6.48 -7.45
CA THR A 88 1.69 6.79 -6.55
C THR A 88 1.76 8.21 -6.02
N LEU A 89 2.96 8.67 -5.63
CA LEU A 89 3.22 10.05 -5.22
C LEU A 89 2.97 11.03 -6.36
N GLY A 90 3.49 10.74 -7.56
CA GLY A 90 3.30 11.57 -8.75
C GLY A 90 1.82 11.74 -9.09
N ILE A 91 1.08 10.63 -9.16
CA ILE A 91 -0.37 10.62 -9.44
C ILE A 91 -1.14 11.36 -8.34
N SER A 92 -0.83 11.11 -7.06
CA SER A 92 -1.48 11.78 -5.94
C SER A 92 -1.25 13.30 -5.96
N MET A 93 -0.04 13.73 -6.30
CA MET A 93 0.27 15.15 -6.46
C MET A 93 -0.47 15.76 -7.66
N MET A 94 -0.58 15.06 -8.79
CA MET A 94 -1.36 15.53 -9.94
C MET A 94 -2.86 15.67 -9.61
N ILE A 95 -3.44 14.69 -8.91
CA ILE A 95 -4.85 14.73 -8.48
C ILE A 95 -5.08 15.90 -7.51
N ARG A 96 -4.18 16.09 -6.53
CA ARG A 96 -4.27 17.19 -5.55
C ARG A 96 -3.97 18.56 -6.13
N ARG A 97 -3.24 18.63 -7.25
CA ARG A 97 -2.92 19.87 -7.96
C ARG A 97 -4.04 20.39 -8.84
N LYS A 98 -5.06 19.58 -9.17
CA LYS A 98 -6.27 20.13 -9.78
C LYS A 98 -6.91 21.06 -8.74
N PRO A 99 -6.90 22.39 -8.97
CA PRO A 99 -7.73 23.27 -8.16
C PRO A 99 -9.15 22.76 -8.40
N THR A 100 -9.91 22.54 -7.33
CA THR A 100 -11.36 22.69 -7.42
C THR A 100 -11.61 24.14 -7.85
N ALA A 101 -11.55 24.39 -9.16
CA ALA A 101 -12.32 25.43 -9.79
C ALA A 101 -13.78 24.98 -9.64
N GLY A 102 -14.34 25.22 -8.46
CA GLY A 102 -15.78 25.29 -8.32
C GLY A 102 -16.23 26.49 -9.16
N PRO A 103 -17.20 26.34 -10.07
CA PRO A 103 -17.88 27.49 -10.62
C PRO A 103 -18.63 28.21 -9.49
N VAL A 104 -18.38 29.53 -9.43
CA VAL A 104 -19.14 30.66 -8.84
C VAL A 104 -20.18 30.33 -7.77
#